data_AF-A0A5N9F501-F1
#
_entry.id   AF-A0A5N9F501-F1
#
_cell.length_a   1.000
_cell.length_b   1.000
_cell.length_c   1.000
_cell.angle_alpha   90.00
_cell.angle_beta   90.00
_cell.angle_gamma   90.00
#
_symmetry.space_group_name_H-M   'P 1'
#
loop_
_entity.id
_entity.type
_entity.pdbx_description
1 polymer ?
#
loop_
_entity_poly.entity_id
_entity_poly.type
_entity_poly.pdbx_seq_one_letter_code
_entity_poly.pdbx_strand_id
1 'polypeptide(L)'
;MANGDSQAAGAFHDATKLSYINLLTKPPLYKSYPGLTQIPLPQALPPEMPTLEAISGAGPGDATGDAAPLDLNGIAQVLHYSAGLVRKRVLAAAGEVHYRAAASAGALYPIELYLVCGDLPGLAAGVYHYAPAKNALSQLRTGDYRRNMAAAAADESLASTPAVVVSTAVFWRSAWKYRTRGYRYCFWDNGTVLANLLATTTSLGLPARVSAGFVDADLDQLLGVDSEQEASTCLVALGQVEGPGPHISSALDPIGSGDLGFSEPIPYPESDLLHVEARLASPDEVTEWRGHVHGAEARIPGIDSLPLGEAILERGSTRRFAQEPISLDQLSAMLAAATTAMPADFGGGLTEPYLIVNAVDGLTPGAYHYSRKTNVLELLKEGEFRAEAGHLCFEQALGADASAVVFFLVDLESALGKFGNRGYRTAQLEAGVMGGNVYIAAHSLGLGATGMTFFDDAVTAFFSPDAAGKSLMFLVGLGRTGTPNRVRPFRSKYGVLKDSLARGAGGERRPVPDWLYSN
;
A
#
# COMPACT_ATOMS: atom_id res chain seq x y z
N MET A 1 27.32 -19.56 46.82
CA MET A 1 26.99 -20.68 45.91
C MET A 1 27.47 -20.31 44.52
N ALA A 2 27.98 -21.25 43.71
CA ALA A 2 28.44 -20.98 42.34
C ALA A 2 27.30 -20.54 41.38
N ASN A 3 26.04 -20.66 41.83
CA ASN A 3 24.83 -20.19 41.16
C ASN A 3 24.15 -19.06 41.98
N GLY A 4 24.93 -18.07 42.41
CA GLY A 4 24.44 -16.93 43.21
C GLY A 4 24.04 -15.72 42.36
N ASP A 5 24.48 -15.68 41.11
CA ASP A 5 24.13 -14.63 40.15
C ASP A 5 22.79 -14.98 39.48
N SER A 6 21.72 -14.38 39.98
CA SER A 6 20.37 -14.58 39.48
C SER A 6 20.01 -13.67 38.31
N GLN A 7 20.94 -12.86 37.77
CA GLN A 7 20.62 -11.89 36.73
C GLN A 7 20.18 -12.57 35.43
N ALA A 8 20.85 -13.65 35.03
CA ALA A 8 20.46 -14.44 33.86
C ALA A 8 19.08 -15.10 34.03
N ALA A 9 18.76 -15.62 35.22
CA ALA A 9 17.46 -16.20 35.52
C ALA A 9 16.34 -15.14 35.57
N GLY A 10 16.63 -13.96 36.12
CA GLY A 10 15.73 -12.81 36.10
C GLY A 10 15.46 -12.31 34.68
N ALA A 11 16.50 -12.13 33.87
CA ALA A 11 16.39 -11.74 32.47
C ALA A 11 15.61 -12.77 31.64
N PHE A 12 15.83 -14.07 31.84
CA PHE A 12 15.06 -15.13 31.20
C PHE A 12 13.59 -15.13 31.65
N HIS A 13 13.32 -14.99 32.95
CA HIS A 13 11.96 -14.91 33.48
C HIS A 13 11.22 -13.69 32.93
N ASP A 14 11.89 -12.54 32.85
CA ASP A 14 11.33 -11.31 32.30
C ASP A 14 11.11 -11.41 30.78
N ALA A 15 12.06 -11.99 30.03
CA ALA A 15 11.93 -12.22 28.60
C ALA A 15 10.84 -13.26 28.24
N THR A 16 10.48 -14.14 29.18
CA THR A 16 9.42 -15.14 29.02
C THR A 16 8.07 -14.71 29.59
N LYS A 17 7.97 -13.52 30.20
CA LYS A 17 6.67 -12.89 30.48
C LYS A 17 5.97 -12.69 29.14
N LEU A 18 4.84 -13.38 28.95
CA LEU A 18 4.10 -13.40 27.69
C LEU A 18 3.67 -11.98 27.27
N SER A 19 4.43 -11.35 26.39
CA SER A 19 3.91 -10.33 25.47
C SER A 19 4.43 -10.62 24.07
N TYR A 20 3.55 -11.12 23.19
CA TYR A 20 3.84 -11.34 21.77
C TYR A 20 4.23 -10.04 21.04
N ILE A 21 3.79 -8.89 21.58
CA ILE A 21 4.05 -7.53 21.11
C ILE A 21 4.43 -6.67 22.34
N ASN A 22 5.54 -5.93 22.26
CA ASN A 22 5.95 -5.00 23.31
C ASN A 22 5.27 -3.63 23.10
N LEU A 23 4.23 -3.34 23.89
CA LEU A 23 3.49 -2.06 23.78
C LEU A 23 4.31 -0.83 24.18
N LEU A 24 5.38 -0.99 24.97
CA LEU A 24 6.24 0.12 25.38
C LEU A 24 7.11 0.65 24.22
N THR A 25 7.38 -0.21 23.22
CA THR A 25 8.18 0.16 22.04
C THR A 25 7.31 0.45 20.82
N LYS A 26 5.99 0.64 21.00
CA LYS A 26 5.08 1.00 19.91
C LYS A 26 5.52 2.34 19.32
N PRO A 27 5.92 2.40 18.05
CA PRO A 27 6.34 3.66 17.44
C PRO A 27 5.14 4.61 17.29
N PRO A 28 5.36 5.92 17.41
CA PRO A 28 4.30 6.89 17.17
C PRO A 28 3.88 6.87 15.71
N LEU A 29 2.64 7.31 15.48
CA LEU A 29 2.05 7.36 14.14
C LEU A 29 2.51 8.56 13.31
N TYR A 30 3.36 9.43 13.87
CA TYR A 30 3.74 10.70 13.27
C TYR A 30 5.22 10.97 13.46
N LYS A 31 5.86 11.41 12.38
CA LYS A 31 7.19 12.01 12.39
C LYS A 31 7.07 13.50 12.68
N SER A 32 8.05 14.07 13.37
CA SER A 32 8.08 15.51 13.63
C SER A 32 9.44 16.14 13.34
N TYR A 33 9.43 17.43 13.02
CA TYR A 33 10.64 18.23 12.82
C TYR A 33 10.61 19.45 13.75
N PRO A 34 11.04 19.32 15.02
CA PRO A 34 11.04 20.41 15.97
C PRO A 34 11.92 21.57 15.49
N GLY A 35 11.41 22.80 15.62
CA GLY A 35 12.16 24.02 15.26
C GLY A 35 12.16 24.39 13.78
N LEU A 36 11.65 23.53 12.88
CA LEU A 36 11.52 23.88 11.46
C LEU A 36 10.24 24.69 11.19
N THR A 37 10.31 25.58 10.20
CA THR A 37 9.17 26.38 9.72
C THR A 37 8.02 25.47 9.30
N GLN A 38 6.83 25.76 9.81
CA GLN A 38 5.60 25.05 9.49
C GLN A 38 4.72 25.93 8.60
N ILE A 39 4.30 25.41 7.46
CA ILE A 39 3.38 26.07 6.52
C ILE A 39 2.03 25.33 6.64
N PRO A 40 1.02 25.93 7.27
CA PRO A 40 -0.32 25.33 7.33
C PRO A 40 -0.89 25.14 5.93
N LEU A 41 -1.43 23.96 5.65
CA LEU A 41 -2.14 23.71 4.40
C LEU A 41 -3.59 24.21 4.50
N PRO A 42 -4.15 24.78 3.43
CA PRO A 42 -5.56 25.12 3.38
C PRO A 42 -6.44 23.87 3.58
N GLN A 43 -7.68 24.09 3.99
CA GLN A 43 -8.65 23.00 4.08
C GLN A 43 -8.93 22.47 2.67
N ALA A 44 -8.60 21.19 2.44
CA ALA A 44 -8.83 20.54 1.15
C ALA A 44 -10.32 20.33 0.89
N LEU A 45 -10.82 20.83 -0.24
CA LEU A 45 -12.16 20.53 -0.73
C LEU A 45 -12.24 19.04 -1.13
N PRO A 46 -13.36 18.33 -0.91
CA PRO A 46 -13.55 16.98 -1.42
C PRO A 46 -13.53 16.92 -2.95
N PRO A 47 -12.75 15.99 -3.55
CA PRO A 47 -12.86 15.69 -4.98
C PRO A 47 -14.28 15.25 -5.36
N GLU A 48 -14.90 15.95 -6.32
CA GLU A 48 -16.30 15.70 -6.73
C GLU A 48 -16.43 14.71 -7.90
N MET A 49 -15.34 14.40 -8.60
CA MET A 49 -15.34 13.43 -9.71
C MET A 49 -15.84 12.05 -9.21
N PRO A 50 -16.71 11.36 -9.97
CA PRO A 50 -17.11 10.00 -9.66
C PRO A 50 -15.88 9.09 -9.46
N THR A 51 -15.88 8.29 -8.40
CA THR A 51 -14.70 7.50 -7.99
C THR A 51 -14.19 6.60 -9.11
N LEU A 52 -15.08 5.92 -9.83
CA LEU A 52 -14.68 5.02 -10.92
C LEU A 52 -14.03 5.78 -12.08
N GLU A 53 -14.53 6.98 -12.42
CA GLU A 53 -13.95 7.84 -13.45
C GLU A 53 -12.56 8.35 -13.05
N ALA A 54 -12.41 8.73 -11.78
CA ALA A 54 -11.13 9.17 -11.22
C ALA A 54 -10.07 8.05 -11.24
N ILE A 55 -10.47 6.80 -11.02
CA ILE A 55 -9.56 5.64 -11.09
C ILE A 55 -9.17 5.35 -12.54
N SER A 56 -10.13 5.30 -13.47
CA SER A 56 -9.83 4.92 -14.87
C SER A 56 -8.98 5.93 -15.62
N GLY A 57 -8.82 7.16 -15.12
CA GLY A 57 -8.21 8.24 -15.90
C GLY A 57 -9.10 8.72 -17.04
N ALA A 58 -10.40 8.38 -17.00
CA ALA A 58 -11.39 8.73 -18.04
C ALA A 58 -12.05 10.10 -17.81
N GLY A 59 -11.54 10.88 -16.86
CA GLY A 59 -11.84 12.32 -16.76
C GLY A 59 -11.39 13.04 -18.02
N PRO A 60 -11.86 14.29 -18.30
CA PRO A 60 -11.84 14.93 -19.61
C PRO A 60 -10.48 14.84 -20.34
N GLY A 61 -10.26 13.72 -21.01
CA GLY A 61 -9.26 13.58 -22.05
C GLY A 61 -9.63 14.57 -23.13
N ASP A 62 -8.65 15.38 -23.51
CA ASP A 62 -8.72 16.42 -24.55
C ASP A 62 -9.07 17.85 -24.10
N ALA A 63 -9.10 18.17 -22.81
CA ALA A 63 -8.97 19.57 -22.36
C ALA A 63 -7.52 20.06 -22.51
N THR A 64 -7.06 20.18 -23.75
CA THR A 64 -5.78 20.79 -24.16
C THR A 64 -5.79 22.32 -24.05
N GLY A 65 -6.57 22.89 -23.12
CA GLY A 65 -6.65 24.33 -22.90
C GLY A 65 -7.16 24.66 -21.50
N ASP A 66 -6.33 25.37 -20.73
CA ASP A 66 -6.62 25.95 -19.41
C ASP A 66 -6.81 25.00 -18.21
N ALA A 67 -5.99 23.94 -18.08
CA ALA A 67 -5.76 23.37 -16.75
C ALA A 67 -5.08 24.45 -15.88
N ALA A 68 -5.71 24.81 -14.76
CA ALA A 68 -5.13 25.78 -13.84
C ALA A 68 -3.75 25.29 -13.34
N PRO A 69 -2.76 26.19 -13.20
CA PRO A 69 -1.44 25.80 -12.70
C PRO A 69 -1.56 25.20 -11.30
N LEU A 70 -0.75 24.18 -11.01
CA LEU A 70 -0.71 23.53 -9.70
C LEU A 70 -0.38 24.57 -8.60
N ASP A 71 -1.27 24.72 -7.62
CA ASP A 71 -1.13 25.66 -6.51
C ASP A 71 -1.11 24.96 -5.15
N LEU A 72 -1.00 25.74 -4.07
CA LEU A 72 -1.05 25.21 -2.70
C LEU A 72 -2.35 24.46 -2.38
N ASN A 73 -3.50 24.82 -2.99
CA ASN A 73 -4.77 24.12 -2.76
C ASN A 73 -4.76 22.73 -3.40
N GLY A 74 -4.25 22.61 -4.63
CA GLY A 74 -4.05 21.33 -5.32
C GLY A 74 -3.11 20.42 -4.53
N ILE A 75 -1.98 20.95 -4.05
CA ILE A 75 -1.05 20.21 -3.18
C ILE A 75 -1.74 19.76 -1.88
N ALA A 76 -2.49 20.66 -1.23
CA ALA A 76 -3.22 20.31 -0.01
C ALA A 76 -4.25 19.20 -0.25
N GLN A 77 -4.98 19.25 -1.36
CA GLN A 77 -5.96 18.22 -1.71
C GLN A 77 -5.29 16.88 -1.99
N VAL A 78 -4.22 16.84 -2.80
CA VAL A 78 -3.46 15.63 -3.08
C VAL A 78 -2.91 15.00 -1.79
N LEU A 79 -2.28 15.77 -0.91
CA LEU A 79 -1.71 15.24 0.35
C LEU A 79 -2.79 14.81 1.35
N HIS A 80 -3.89 15.56 1.44
CA HIS A 80 -4.99 15.23 2.36
C HIS A 80 -5.70 13.94 1.97
N TYR A 81 -6.11 13.80 0.72
CA TYR A 81 -6.87 12.63 0.25
C TYR A 81 -6.00 11.40 -0.01
N SER A 82 -4.67 11.54 -0.09
CA SER A 82 -3.74 10.40 -0.13
C SER A 82 -3.37 9.86 1.26
N ALA A 83 -2.88 10.71 2.17
CA ALA A 83 -2.32 10.29 3.45
C ALA A 83 -2.78 11.11 4.66
N GLY A 84 -3.70 12.07 4.48
CA GLY A 84 -4.18 12.94 5.54
C GLY A 84 -4.98 12.21 6.63
N LEU A 85 -5.04 12.82 7.81
CA LEU A 85 -5.90 12.37 8.91
C LEU A 85 -7.36 12.77 8.61
N VAL A 86 -8.23 11.77 8.41
CA VAL A 86 -9.64 12.01 8.02
C VAL A 86 -10.63 11.82 9.17
N ARG A 87 -10.29 11.00 10.17
CA ARG A 87 -11.18 10.74 11.31
C ARG A 87 -10.41 10.38 12.58
N LYS A 88 -10.88 10.87 13.73
CA LYS A 88 -10.45 10.42 15.07
C LYS A 88 -11.63 9.74 15.79
N ARG A 89 -11.36 8.69 16.56
CA ARG A 89 -12.38 8.03 17.41
C ARG A 89 -11.76 7.60 18.72
N VAL A 90 -12.46 7.80 19.83
CA VAL A 90 -12.07 7.22 21.12
C VAL A 90 -12.77 5.88 21.29
N LEU A 91 -12.00 4.81 21.45
CA LEU A 91 -12.48 3.45 21.69
C LEU A 91 -12.12 3.01 23.11
N ALA A 92 -13.07 2.42 23.84
CA ALA A 92 -12.85 1.99 25.23
C ALA A 92 -11.63 1.06 25.40
N ALA A 93 -11.36 0.19 24.43
CA ALA A 93 -10.25 -0.76 24.49
C ALA A 93 -8.92 -0.25 23.90
N ALA A 94 -8.93 0.85 23.13
CA ALA A 94 -7.77 1.27 22.34
C ALA A 94 -7.42 2.77 22.48
N GLY A 95 -8.17 3.53 23.28
CA GLY A 95 -7.99 4.97 23.41
C GLY A 95 -8.33 5.74 22.13
N GLU A 96 -7.65 6.85 21.88
CA GLU A 96 -7.80 7.62 20.65
C GLU A 96 -7.19 6.85 19.46
N VAL A 97 -8.00 6.61 18.43
CA VAL A 97 -7.63 5.95 17.19
C VAL A 97 -7.74 6.94 16.04
N HIS A 98 -6.68 7.01 15.26
CA HIS A 98 -6.53 7.90 14.12
C HIS A 98 -6.76 7.10 12.84
N TYR A 99 -7.58 7.62 11.93
CA TYR A 99 -7.84 7.03 10.63
C TYR A 99 -7.34 8.00 9.56
N ARG A 100 -6.42 7.53 8.73
CA ARG A 100 -5.95 8.25 7.54
C ARG A 100 -6.77 7.90 6.30
N ALA A 101 -6.64 8.72 5.27
CA ALA A 101 -7.31 8.53 3.98
C ALA A 101 -6.99 7.16 3.37
N ALA A 102 -5.71 6.80 3.30
CA ALA A 102 -5.26 5.46 2.93
C ALA A 102 -5.53 4.39 4.02
N ALA A 103 -5.76 3.16 3.57
CA ALA A 103 -5.77 2.00 4.45
C ALA A 103 -4.34 1.69 4.94
N SER A 104 -4.20 1.04 6.09
CA SER A 104 -2.89 0.64 6.58
C SER A 104 -3.01 -0.63 7.42
N ALA A 105 -2.10 -1.57 7.21
CA ALA A 105 -2.01 -2.79 7.98
C ALA A 105 -1.88 -2.46 9.48
N GLY A 106 -2.91 -2.82 10.25
CA GLY A 106 -2.93 -2.55 11.69
C GLY A 106 -3.05 -1.08 12.09
N ALA A 107 -3.35 -0.18 11.14
CA ALA A 107 -3.36 1.27 11.34
C ALA A 107 -2.04 1.80 11.92
N LEU A 108 -0.92 1.33 11.37
CA LEU A 108 0.45 1.68 11.81
C LEU A 108 1.07 2.81 11.00
N TYR A 109 0.55 3.05 9.78
CA TYR A 109 0.90 4.19 8.92
C TYR A 109 2.42 4.35 8.73
N PRO A 110 3.12 3.36 8.14
CA PRO A 110 4.56 3.43 7.90
C PRO A 110 4.95 4.52 6.91
N ILE A 111 4.01 4.99 6.09
CA ILE A 111 4.29 5.89 4.97
C ILE A 111 4.28 7.36 5.40
N GLU A 112 5.37 8.04 5.08
CA GLU A 112 5.51 9.50 5.15
C GLU A 112 5.55 10.07 3.72
N LEU A 113 5.01 11.28 3.55
CA LEU A 113 5.02 11.99 2.27
C LEU A 113 5.90 13.22 2.36
N TYR A 114 6.74 13.41 1.34
CA TYR A 114 7.55 14.60 1.14
C TYR A 114 7.16 15.25 -0.18
N LEU A 115 7.41 16.54 -0.29
CA LEU A 115 7.15 17.34 -1.48
C LEU A 115 8.43 18.05 -1.90
N VAL A 116 8.85 17.86 -3.14
CA VAL A 116 9.89 18.65 -3.78
C VAL A 116 9.24 19.45 -4.90
N CYS A 117 9.30 20.78 -4.82
CA CYS A 117 8.61 21.64 -5.79
C CYS A 117 9.44 22.87 -6.16
N GLY A 118 9.15 23.41 -7.34
CA GLY A 118 9.53 24.77 -7.71
C GLY A 118 8.63 25.80 -7.04
N ASP A 119 8.70 27.05 -7.49
CA ASP A 119 7.77 28.08 -7.03
C ASP A 119 6.36 27.79 -7.57
N LEU A 120 5.42 27.56 -6.66
CA LEU A 120 4.00 27.38 -6.94
C LEU A 120 3.22 28.59 -6.37
N PRO A 121 2.05 28.92 -6.93
CA PRO A 121 1.16 29.89 -6.29
C PRO A 121 0.85 29.48 -4.84
N GLY A 122 1.33 30.27 -3.88
CA GLY A 122 1.16 30.03 -2.44
C GLY A 122 2.23 29.15 -1.77
N LEU A 123 3.25 28.66 -2.51
CA LEU A 123 4.33 27.84 -1.94
C LEU A 123 5.66 28.11 -2.66
N ALA A 124 6.67 28.58 -1.93
CA ALA A 124 8.00 28.79 -2.49
C ALA A 124 8.70 27.45 -2.82
N ALA A 125 9.65 27.48 -3.74
CA ALA A 125 10.48 26.32 -4.06
C ALA A 125 11.18 25.74 -2.81
N GLY A 126 11.16 24.41 -2.68
CA GLY A 126 11.73 23.75 -1.51
C GLY A 126 11.51 22.25 -1.45
N VAL A 127 12.05 21.68 -0.36
CA VAL A 127 11.80 20.30 0.08
C VAL A 127 11.01 20.38 1.37
N TYR A 128 9.89 19.68 1.42
CA TYR A 128 8.94 19.72 2.53
C TYR A 128 8.55 18.32 3.00
N HIS A 129 8.32 18.15 4.30
CA HIS A 129 7.67 16.97 4.88
C HIS A 129 6.19 17.28 5.19
N TYR A 130 5.27 16.42 4.78
CA TYR A 130 3.86 16.56 5.14
C TYR A 130 3.57 16.01 6.54
N ALA A 131 3.08 16.87 7.43
CA ALA A 131 2.71 16.54 8.80
C ALA A 131 1.18 16.33 8.93
N PRO A 132 0.65 15.11 8.71
CA PRO A 132 -0.80 14.85 8.64
C PRO A 132 -1.56 15.16 9.93
N ALA A 133 -0.90 15.12 11.10
CA ALA A 133 -1.52 15.49 12.37
C ALA A 133 -1.87 16.99 12.47
N LYS A 134 -1.08 17.84 11.81
CA LYS A 134 -1.22 19.31 11.82
C LYS A 134 -1.80 19.86 10.52
N ASN A 135 -1.97 19.02 9.50
CA ASN A 135 -2.28 19.43 8.13
C ASN A 135 -1.35 20.58 7.66
N ALA A 136 -0.04 20.33 7.70
CA ALA A 136 0.98 21.33 7.43
C ALA A 136 2.19 20.72 6.71
N LEU A 137 2.99 21.58 6.08
CA LEU A 137 4.30 21.24 5.53
C LEU A 137 5.40 21.74 6.47
N SER A 138 6.33 20.86 6.85
CA SER A 138 7.58 21.23 7.51
C SER A 138 8.63 21.54 6.44
N GLN A 139 9.15 22.76 6.37
CA GLN A 139 10.16 23.13 5.39
C GLN A 139 11.53 22.55 5.79
N LEU A 140 12.03 21.61 5.00
CA LEU A 140 13.31 20.93 5.23
C LEU A 140 14.46 21.66 4.53
N ARG A 141 14.21 22.15 3.31
CA ARG A 141 15.17 22.91 2.51
C ARG A 141 14.47 24.04 1.77
N THR A 142 15.13 25.18 1.65
CA THR A 142 14.67 26.33 0.86
C THR A 142 15.44 26.38 -0.46
N GLY A 143 14.75 26.59 -1.58
CA GLY A 143 15.33 26.63 -2.92
C GLY A 143 14.86 25.49 -3.82
N ASP A 144 15.15 25.59 -5.11
CA ASP A 144 14.71 24.61 -6.10
C ASP A 144 15.67 23.41 -6.19
N TYR A 145 15.24 22.28 -5.63
CA TYR A 145 16.00 21.02 -5.65
C TYR A 145 15.50 20.03 -6.71
N ARG A 146 14.64 20.46 -7.64
CA ARG A 146 14.12 19.56 -8.69
C ARG A 146 15.24 19.01 -9.58
N ARG A 147 16.36 19.73 -9.77
CA ARG A 147 17.51 19.19 -10.50
C ARG A 147 18.21 18.03 -9.77
N ASN A 148 18.34 18.12 -8.45
CA ASN A 148 18.86 17.01 -7.63
C ASN A 148 17.95 15.79 -7.74
N MET A 149 16.62 16.01 -7.70
CA MET A 149 15.62 14.95 -7.92
C MET A 149 15.76 14.31 -9.31
N ALA A 150 15.87 15.13 -10.36
CA ALA A 150 16.03 14.67 -11.74
C ALA A 150 17.27 13.80 -11.91
N ALA A 151 18.39 14.20 -11.29
CA ALA A 151 19.64 13.44 -11.31
C ALA A 151 19.50 12.10 -10.56
N ALA A 152 18.95 12.11 -9.34
CA ALA A 152 18.75 10.89 -8.55
C ALA A 152 17.81 9.91 -9.23
N ALA A 153 16.77 10.40 -9.90
CA ALA A 153 15.84 9.58 -10.66
C ALA A 153 16.35 9.22 -12.07
N ALA A 154 17.49 9.73 -12.54
CA ALA A 154 17.88 9.63 -13.95
C ALA A 154 16.75 10.03 -14.93
N ASP A 155 16.02 11.11 -14.61
CA ASP A 155 14.87 11.60 -15.38
C ASP A 155 14.86 13.13 -15.40
N GLU A 156 15.44 13.71 -16.46
CA GLU A 156 15.56 15.16 -16.62
C GLU A 156 14.20 15.88 -16.68
N SER A 157 13.09 15.18 -16.99
CA SER A 157 11.76 15.80 -16.99
C SER A 157 11.31 16.22 -15.58
N LEU A 158 11.88 15.63 -14.52
CA LEU A 158 11.57 16.03 -13.14
C LEU A 158 12.12 17.42 -12.81
N ALA A 159 13.16 17.89 -13.49
CA ALA A 159 13.68 19.25 -13.29
C ALA A 159 12.63 20.30 -13.67
N SER A 160 11.80 20.02 -14.67
CA SER A 160 10.75 20.91 -15.18
C SER A 160 9.33 20.50 -14.77
N THR A 161 9.19 19.48 -13.92
CA THR A 161 7.89 19.13 -13.30
C THR A 161 7.61 20.11 -12.15
N PRO A 162 6.39 20.68 -12.02
CA PRO A 162 6.08 21.65 -10.96
C PRO A 162 6.32 21.12 -9.55
N ALA A 163 5.90 19.88 -9.29
CA ALA A 163 6.03 19.23 -8.00
C ALA A 163 6.23 17.71 -8.13
N VAL A 164 6.96 17.13 -7.19
CA VAL A 164 7.15 15.69 -7.03
C VAL A 164 6.82 15.33 -5.59
N VAL A 165 5.88 14.41 -5.40
CA VAL A 165 5.63 13.78 -4.09
C VAL A 165 6.54 12.57 -3.95
N VAL A 166 7.23 12.45 -2.82
CA VAL A 166 8.07 11.30 -2.50
C VAL A 166 7.46 10.55 -1.33
N SER A 167 7.21 9.26 -1.50
CA SER A 167 6.80 8.38 -0.39
C SER A 167 8.03 7.73 0.22
N THR A 168 8.18 7.79 1.54
CA THR A 168 9.15 6.97 2.28
C THR A 168 8.41 5.98 3.18
N ALA A 169 9.11 4.94 3.65
CA ALA A 169 8.59 4.01 4.64
C ALA A 169 9.47 4.01 5.90
N VAL A 170 8.86 4.33 7.05
CA VAL A 170 9.45 4.13 8.38
C VAL A 170 9.26 2.65 8.76
N PHE A 171 10.25 1.81 8.48
CA PHE A 171 10.10 0.35 8.52
C PHE A 171 9.66 -0.19 9.89
N TRP A 172 10.19 0.39 10.97
CA TRP A 172 9.86 -0.03 12.33
C TRP A 172 8.37 0.09 12.65
N ARG A 173 7.64 1.04 12.05
CA ARG A 173 6.19 1.20 12.28
C ARG A 173 5.42 -0.07 11.97
N SER A 174 5.73 -0.72 10.86
CA SER A 174 5.13 -2.00 10.48
C SER A 174 5.80 -3.18 11.18
N ALA A 175 7.13 -3.18 11.26
CA ALA A 175 7.90 -4.29 11.81
C ALA A 175 7.64 -4.51 13.32
N TRP A 176 7.32 -3.46 14.08
CA TRP A 176 6.95 -3.55 15.49
C TRP A 176 5.83 -4.58 15.76
N LYS A 177 4.84 -4.67 14.86
CA LYS A 177 3.74 -5.62 14.96
C LYS A 177 3.96 -6.88 14.13
N TYR A 178 4.52 -6.72 12.93
CA TYR A 178 4.53 -7.77 11.89
C TYR A 178 5.89 -8.39 11.64
N ARG A 179 6.91 -7.98 12.42
CA ARG A 179 8.28 -8.48 12.33
C ARG A 179 8.82 -8.33 10.90
N THR A 180 9.58 -9.30 10.42
CA THR A 180 10.10 -9.36 9.04
C THR A 180 9.03 -9.17 7.95
N ARG A 181 7.77 -9.62 8.17
CA ARG A 181 6.67 -9.40 7.20
C ARG A 181 6.26 -7.93 7.07
N GLY A 182 6.60 -7.10 8.06
CA GLY A 182 6.32 -5.66 8.07
C GLY A 182 6.90 -4.92 6.87
N TYR A 183 8.00 -5.41 6.29
CA TYR A 183 8.58 -4.85 5.06
C TYR A 183 7.59 -4.92 3.87
N ARG A 184 6.92 -6.08 3.67
CA ARG A 184 5.87 -6.22 2.64
C ARG A 184 4.75 -5.20 2.84
N TYR A 185 4.35 -5.02 4.09
CA TYR A 185 3.19 -4.20 4.45
C TYR A 185 3.45 -2.72 4.21
N CYS A 186 4.71 -2.27 4.26
CA CYS A 186 5.08 -0.91 3.86
C CYS A 186 4.69 -0.66 2.39
N PHE A 187 4.95 -1.60 1.48
CA PHE A 187 4.59 -1.45 0.07
C PHE A 187 3.10 -1.62 -0.19
N TRP A 188 2.38 -2.45 0.58
CA TRP A 188 0.91 -2.51 0.52
C TRP A 188 0.30 -1.18 0.93
N ASP A 189 0.72 -0.65 2.06
CA ASP A 189 0.24 0.62 2.60
C ASP A 189 0.56 1.76 1.63
N ASN A 190 1.77 1.80 1.07
CA ASN A 190 2.14 2.79 0.05
C ASN A 190 1.30 2.64 -1.23
N GLY A 191 0.99 1.41 -1.65
CA GLY A 191 0.10 1.18 -2.77
C GLY A 191 -1.29 1.76 -2.55
N THR A 192 -1.84 1.66 -1.33
CA THR A 192 -3.13 2.30 -1.02
C THR A 192 -3.04 3.84 -0.96
N VAL A 193 -1.91 4.40 -0.53
CA VAL A 193 -1.64 5.85 -0.62
C VAL A 193 -1.59 6.29 -2.08
N LEU A 194 -0.89 5.55 -2.93
CA LEU A 194 -0.77 5.81 -4.37
C LEU A 194 -2.11 5.71 -5.10
N ALA A 195 -2.94 4.71 -4.79
CA ALA A 195 -4.28 4.59 -5.36
C ALA A 195 -5.11 5.85 -5.14
N ASN A 196 -5.14 6.35 -3.90
CA ASN A 196 -5.82 7.60 -3.58
C ASN A 196 -5.17 8.81 -4.23
N LEU A 197 -3.83 8.88 -4.22
CA LEU A 197 -3.07 9.99 -4.80
C LEU A 197 -3.37 10.12 -6.30
N LEU A 198 -3.24 9.02 -7.06
CA LEU A 198 -3.48 9.00 -8.50
C LEU A 198 -4.92 9.35 -8.85
N ALA A 199 -5.91 8.80 -8.14
CA ALA A 199 -7.31 9.16 -8.35
C ALA A 199 -7.57 10.65 -8.03
N THR A 200 -6.94 11.19 -6.98
CA THR A 200 -7.07 12.61 -6.62
C THR A 200 -6.44 13.51 -7.67
N THR A 201 -5.28 13.14 -8.22
CA THR A 201 -4.64 13.90 -9.31
C THR A 201 -5.49 13.88 -10.58
N THR A 202 -6.11 12.74 -10.92
CA THR A 202 -7.05 12.66 -12.05
C THR A 202 -8.27 13.55 -11.82
N SER A 203 -8.84 13.59 -10.61
CA SER A 203 -9.95 14.49 -10.29
C SER A 203 -9.57 15.98 -10.39
N LEU A 204 -8.29 16.31 -10.30
CA LEU A 204 -7.77 17.67 -10.47
C LEU A 204 -7.36 17.97 -11.92
N GLY A 205 -7.48 17.00 -12.84
CA GLY A 205 -6.96 17.14 -14.20
C GLY A 205 -5.42 17.21 -14.28
N LEU A 206 -4.74 16.74 -13.24
CA LEU A 206 -3.28 16.76 -13.14
C LEU A 206 -2.72 15.43 -13.65
N PRO A 207 -1.87 15.42 -14.70
CA PRO A 207 -1.15 14.22 -15.06
C PRO A 207 -0.23 13.81 -13.90
N ALA A 208 -0.13 12.50 -13.67
CA ALA A 208 0.76 11.93 -12.68
C ALA A 208 1.56 10.77 -13.26
N ARG A 209 2.84 10.68 -12.91
CA ARG A 209 3.71 9.55 -13.28
C ARG A 209 4.42 9.02 -12.04
N VAL A 210 4.36 7.71 -11.84
CA VAL A 210 5.03 7.02 -10.74
C VAL A 210 6.42 6.59 -11.18
N SER A 211 7.43 6.85 -10.34
CA SER A 211 8.77 6.31 -10.54
C SER A 211 9.21 5.53 -9.31
N ALA A 212 9.59 4.27 -9.52
CA ALA A 212 10.21 3.43 -8.52
C ALA A 212 11.71 3.24 -8.78
N GLY A 213 12.24 3.70 -9.92
CA GLY A 213 13.67 3.73 -10.22
C GLY A 213 14.29 5.06 -9.82
N PHE A 214 15.21 5.03 -8.86
CA PHE A 214 16.02 6.17 -8.41
C PHE A 214 17.22 5.66 -7.61
N VAL A 215 18.28 6.46 -7.55
CA VAL A 215 19.45 6.22 -6.69
C VAL A 215 19.04 6.47 -5.24
N ASP A 216 18.92 5.39 -4.45
CA ASP A 216 18.33 5.46 -3.10
C ASP A 216 19.09 6.43 -2.19
N ALA A 217 20.44 6.37 -2.22
CA ALA A 217 21.28 7.21 -1.37
C ALA A 217 21.13 8.71 -1.68
N ASP A 218 21.08 9.08 -2.96
CA ASP A 218 20.96 10.48 -3.38
C ASP A 218 19.58 11.05 -3.02
N LEU A 219 18.53 10.25 -3.23
CA LEU A 219 17.17 10.66 -2.89
C LEU A 219 16.98 10.77 -1.37
N ASP A 220 17.46 9.80 -0.60
CA ASP A 220 17.37 9.82 0.85
C ASP A 220 18.19 10.98 1.44
N GLN A 221 19.37 11.31 0.87
CA GLN A 221 20.16 12.48 1.25
C GLN A 221 19.42 13.80 0.94
N LEU A 222 18.73 13.89 -0.20
CA LEU A 222 17.91 15.04 -0.54
C LEU A 222 16.80 15.28 0.51
N LEU A 223 16.15 14.22 0.97
CA LEU A 223 15.12 14.30 2.02
C LEU A 223 15.69 14.40 3.44
N GLY A 224 16.97 14.05 3.61
CA GLY A 224 17.65 14.00 4.89
C GLY A 224 17.23 12.83 5.78
N VAL A 225 16.69 11.74 5.20
CA VAL A 225 16.23 10.57 5.98
C VAL A 225 17.38 9.61 6.27
N ASP A 226 17.25 8.84 7.36
CA ASP A 226 18.17 7.75 7.68
C ASP A 226 17.74 6.49 6.92
N SER A 227 18.42 6.18 5.81
CA SER A 227 18.09 5.08 4.90
C SER A 227 17.99 3.70 5.55
N GLU A 228 18.46 3.50 6.78
CA GLU A 228 18.26 2.25 7.52
C GLU A 228 16.89 2.20 8.22
N GLN A 229 16.44 3.32 8.79
CA GLN A 229 15.18 3.40 9.55
C GLN A 229 13.99 3.85 8.70
N GLU A 230 14.24 4.75 7.75
CA GLU A 230 13.28 5.34 6.83
C GLU A 230 13.91 5.55 5.45
N ALA A 231 13.33 4.96 4.42
CA ALA A 231 13.87 5.09 3.07
C ALA A 231 12.77 5.35 2.03
N SER A 232 13.18 6.00 0.95
CA SER A 232 12.33 6.30 -0.20
C SER A 232 11.81 5.03 -0.87
N THR A 233 10.54 5.05 -1.29
CA THR A 233 9.84 3.90 -1.88
C THR A 233 9.38 4.17 -3.31
N CYS A 234 8.86 5.38 -3.59
CA CYS A 234 8.51 5.84 -4.93
C CYS A 234 8.41 7.38 -4.98
N LEU A 235 8.43 7.88 -6.21
CA LEU A 235 8.19 9.26 -6.60
C LEU A 235 6.88 9.35 -7.37
N VAL A 236 6.16 10.46 -7.26
CA VAL A 236 5.04 10.80 -8.13
C VAL A 236 5.21 12.23 -8.65
N ALA A 237 5.53 12.35 -9.94
CA ALA A 237 5.58 13.62 -10.65
C ALA A 237 4.16 14.15 -10.83
N LEU A 238 3.91 15.41 -10.50
CA LEU A 238 2.60 16.06 -10.56
C LEU A 238 2.62 17.22 -11.55
N GLY A 239 1.69 17.20 -12.50
CA GLY A 239 1.53 18.28 -13.49
C GLY A 239 2.34 18.06 -14.77
N GLN A 240 2.06 18.90 -15.77
CA GLN A 240 2.77 18.87 -17.04
C GLN A 240 4.19 19.42 -16.88
N VAL A 241 5.09 19.03 -17.78
CA VAL A 241 6.42 19.63 -17.86
C VAL A 241 6.28 21.10 -18.27
N GLU A 242 6.68 22.01 -17.39
CA GLU A 242 6.51 23.45 -17.55
C GLU A 242 7.87 24.17 -17.57
N GLY A 243 8.14 24.92 -18.65
CA GLY A 243 9.26 25.84 -18.75
C GLY A 243 10.66 25.20 -18.56
N PRO A 244 11.71 26.03 -18.46
CA PRO A 244 13.04 25.55 -18.11
C PRO A 244 13.11 25.25 -16.60
N GLY A 245 13.45 24.01 -16.25
CA GLY A 245 13.83 23.63 -14.88
C GLY A 245 15.22 24.15 -14.48
N PRO A 246 15.61 24.04 -13.19
CA PRO A 246 16.97 24.35 -12.77
C PRO A 246 18.00 23.51 -13.54
N HIS A 247 19.06 24.16 -14.01
CA HIS A 247 20.11 23.52 -14.82
C HIS A 247 21.27 22.97 -13.99
N ILE A 248 21.40 23.36 -12.73
CA ILE A 248 22.52 23.01 -11.86
C ILE A 248 21.97 22.39 -10.58
N SER A 249 22.52 21.25 -10.17
CA SER A 249 22.22 20.64 -8.88
C SER A 249 22.74 21.52 -7.74
N SER A 250 21.93 21.70 -6.72
CA SER A 250 22.34 22.40 -5.50
C SER A 250 23.18 21.48 -4.62
N ALA A 251 24.12 22.05 -3.85
CA ALA A 251 24.81 21.30 -2.80
C ALA A 251 23.80 20.81 -1.75
N LEU A 252 23.94 19.56 -1.32
CA LEU A 252 23.08 18.94 -0.31
C LEU A 252 23.77 18.98 1.06
N ASP A 253 23.67 20.11 1.75
CA ASP A 253 24.11 20.19 3.14
C ASP A 253 23.33 19.17 3.99
N PRO A 254 23.98 18.51 4.97
CA PRO A 254 23.28 17.60 5.88
C PRO A 254 22.17 18.33 6.64
N ILE A 255 20.98 17.72 6.69
CA ILE A 255 19.86 18.16 7.50
C ILE A 255 19.45 17.04 8.46
N GLY A 256 18.75 17.37 9.55
CA GLY A 256 18.29 16.37 10.51
C GLY A 256 17.22 15.45 9.93
N SER A 257 17.25 14.17 10.29
CA SER A 257 16.28 13.16 9.83
C SER A 257 14.92 13.24 10.48
N GLY A 258 14.67 14.24 11.33
CA GLY A 258 13.44 14.37 12.09
C GLY A 258 13.34 13.38 13.25
N ASP A 259 12.38 13.61 14.13
CA ASP A 259 12.09 12.75 15.27
C ASP A 259 11.02 11.72 14.89
N LEU A 260 11.45 10.45 14.80
CA LEU A 260 10.59 9.30 14.58
C LEU A 260 9.93 8.81 15.89
N GLY A 261 10.35 9.35 17.04
CA GLY A 261 9.85 9.05 18.37
C GLY A 261 10.11 7.62 18.86
N PHE A 262 11.16 6.98 18.33
CA PHE A 262 11.74 5.75 18.84
C PHE A 262 13.27 5.79 18.63
N SER A 263 14.01 5.05 19.46
CA SER A 263 15.49 5.05 19.42
C SER A 263 16.11 3.67 19.24
N GLU A 264 15.39 2.59 19.53
CA GLU A 264 15.92 1.22 19.53
C GLU A 264 14.91 0.27 18.86
N PRO A 265 14.81 0.29 17.51
CA PRO A 265 14.00 -0.70 16.80
C PRO A 265 14.64 -2.09 16.92
N ILE A 266 13.82 -3.15 16.93
CA ILE A 266 14.34 -4.52 16.87
C ILE A 266 14.76 -4.80 15.43
N PRO A 267 16.01 -5.23 15.16
CA PRO A 267 16.47 -5.53 13.82
C PRO A 267 15.84 -6.81 13.27
N TYR A 268 15.65 -6.85 11.94
CA TYR A 268 15.15 -8.01 11.21
C TYR A 268 16.06 -8.25 10.02
N PRO A 269 17.14 -9.04 10.19
CA PRO A 269 18.23 -9.13 9.23
C PRO A 269 17.80 -9.48 7.81
N GLU A 270 16.74 -10.28 7.63
CA GLU A 270 16.25 -10.65 6.30
C GLU A 270 15.62 -9.46 5.56
N SER A 271 14.85 -8.61 6.26
CA SER A 271 14.30 -7.40 5.66
C SER A 271 15.37 -6.32 5.49
N ASP A 272 16.32 -6.24 6.40
CA ASP A 272 17.42 -5.27 6.34
C ASP A 272 18.34 -5.58 5.14
N LEU A 273 18.68 -6.86 4.95
CA LEU A 273 19.43 -7.33 3.80
C LEU A 273 18.68 -7.07 2.49
N LEU A 274 17.41 -7.47 2.39
CA LEU A 274 16.61 -7.21 1.19
C LEU A 274 16.49 -5.71 0.89
N HIS A 275 16.39 -4.87 1.93
CA HIS A 275 16.37 -3.42 1.76
C HIS A 275 17.67 -2.92 1.13
N VAL A 276 18.83 -3.33 1.65
CA VAL A 276 20.13 -2.94 1.10
C VAL A 276 20.31 -3.45 -0.34
N GLU A 277 20.03 -4.73 -0.59
CA GLU A 277 20.25 -5.40 -1.87
C GLU A 277 19.27 -4.98 -2.98
N ALA A 278 18.21 -4.24 -2.65
CA ALA A 278 17.24 -3.69 -3.59
C ALA A 278 17.50 -2.21 -3.95
N ARG A 279 18.55 -1.60 -3.41
CA ARG A 279 18.95 -0.23 -3.74
C ARG A 279 19.58 -0.17 -5.13
N LEU A 280 19.40 0.95 -5.82
CA LEU A 280 20.13 1.30 -7.03
C LEU A 280 21.18 2.34 -6.65
N ALA A 281 22.40 2.18 -7.17
CA ALA A 281 23.57 2.95 -6.74
C ALA A 281 23.97 4.05 -7.73
N SER A 282 23.45 4.03 -8.96
CA SER A 282 23.82 5.00 -9.99
C SER A 282 22.67 5.33 -10.97
N PRO A 283 22.72 6.49 -11.64
CA PRO A 283 21.76 6.84 -12.70
C PRO A 283 21.73 5.84 -13.88
N ASP A 284 22.87 5.21 -14.18
CA ASP A 284 22.96 4.18 -15.22
C ASP A 284 22.18 2.93 -14.80
N GLU A 285 22.37 2.45 -13.56
CA GLU A 285 21.57 1.34 -13.01
C GLU A 285 20.07 1.66 -13.01
N VAL A 286 19.67 2.90 -12.70
CA VAL A 286 18.27 3.32 -12.78
C VAL A 286 17.74 3.24 -14.21
N THR A 287 18.54 3.67 -15.19
CA THR A 287 18.16 3.63 -16.60
C THR A 287 18.03 2.20 -17.11
N GLU A 288 18.95 1.32 -16.74
CA GLU A 288 18.93 -0.11 -17.09
C GLU A 288 17.78 -0.86 -16.41
N TRP A 289 17.46 -0.50 -15.16
CA TRP A 289 16.41 -1.13 -14.37
C TRP A 289 15.00 -0.86 -14.92
N ARG A 290 14.78 0.26 -15.60
CA ARG A 290 13.45 0.66 -16.08
C ARG A 290 12.86 -0.33 -17.09
N GLY A 291 11.58 -0.62 -16.90
CA GLY A 291 10.81 -1.47 -17.79
C GLY A 291 10.11 -0.65 -18.88
N HIS A 292 10.03 -1.19 -20.09
CA HIS A 292 9.11 -0.64 -21.10
C HIS A 292 7.66 -0.84 -20.65
N VAL A 293 6.86 0.22 -20.79
CA VAL A 293 5.46 0.26 -20.36
C VAL A 293 4.60 -0.65 -21.22
N HIS A 294 3.83 -1.54 -20.59
CA HIS A 294 2.76 -2.28 -21.25
C HIS A 294 1.42 -1.66 -20.82
N GLY A 295 0.95 -0.70 -21.60
CA GLY A 295 -0.39 -0.14 -21.42
C GLY A 295 -1.44 -1.12 -21.90
N ALA A 296 -2.29 -1.60 -20.98
CA ALA A 296 -3.60 -2.15 -21.34
C ALA A 296 -4.65 -1.20 -20.78
N GLU A 297 -5.52 -0.67 -21.65
CA GLU A 297 -6.68 0.12 -21.21
C GLU A 297 -7.69 -0.81 -20.55
N ALA A 298 -7.94 -0.60 -19.24
CA ALA A 298 -9.04 -1.24 -18.56
C ALA A 298 -10.32 -0.42 -18.81
N ARG A 299 -11.37 -1.07 -19.34
CA ARG A 299 -12.68 -0.43 -19.47
C ARG A 299 -13.48 -0.71 -18.20
N ILE A 300 -13.79 0.35 -17.45
CA ILE A 300 -14.68 0.23 -16.30
C ILE A 300 -16.14 0.18 -16.80
N PRO A 301 -16.96 -0.78 -16.35
CA PRO A 301 -18.40 -0.80 -16.60
C PRO A 301 -19.07 0.51 -16.15
N GLY A 302 -20.02 1.01 -16.94
CA GLY A 302 -20.74 2.26 -16.65
C GLY A 302 -21.79 2.09 -15.55
N ILE A 303 -21.34 1.99 -14.30
CA ILE A 303 -22.20 2.05 -13.12
C ILE A 303 -21.90 3.32 -12.31
N ASP A 304 -22.94 3.87 -11.68
CA ASP A 304 -22.79 5.07 -10.86
C ASP A 304 -21.95 4.78 -9.61
N SER A 305 -21.07 5.72 -9.27
CA SER A 305 -20.23 5.65 -8.07
C SER A 305 -20.27 6.98 -7.32
N LEU A 306 -20.11 6.91 -6.00
CA LEU A 306 -20.01 8.12 -5.17
C LEU A 306 -18.81 8.99 -5.61
N PRO A 307 -18.87 10.31 -5.34
CA PRO A 307 -17.72 11.19 -5.51
C PRO A 307 -16.48 10.67 -4.78
N LEU A 308 -15.30 10.85 -5.37
CA LEU A 308 -14.03 10.34 -4.83
C LEU A 308 -13.76 10.81 -3.41
N GLY A 309 -14.00 12.09 -3.11
CA GLY A 309 -13.80 12.65 -1.77
C GLY A 309 -14.67 11.98 -0.73
N GLU A 310 -15.95 11.72 -1.06
CA GLU A 310 -16.88 11.00 -0.19
C GLU A 310 -16.43 9.55 0.01
N ALA A 311 -16.10 8.84 -1.08
CA ALA A 311 -15.63 7.47 -1.02
C ALA A 311 -14.39 7.31 -0.12
N ILE A 312 -13.39 8.21 -0.24
CA ILE A 312 -12.19 8.20 0.61
C ILE A 312 -12.49 8.49 2.08
N LEU A 313 -13.38 9.44 2.37
CA LEU A 313 -13.73 9.83 3.75
C LEU A 313 -14.56 8.76 4.47
N GLU A 314 -15.45 8.09 3.75
CA GLU A 314 -16.30 7.03 4.29
C GLU A 314 -15.57 5.68 4.38
N ARG A 315 -14.53 5.49 3.55
CA ARG A 315 -13.74 4.26 3.49
C ARG A 315 -13.27 3.82 4.88
N GLY A 316 -13.52 2.57 5.20
CA GLY A 316 -13.06 1.94 6.43
C GLY A 316 -12.98 0.44 6.29
N SER A 317 -12.05 -0.20 6.99
CA SER A 317 -11.95 -1.67 6.95
C SER A 317 -13.18 -2.34 7.53
N THR A 318 -13.87 -3.08 6.67
CA THR A 318 -14.98 -3.94 7.04
C THR A 318 -14.48 -5.00 8.00
N ARG A 319 -15.14 -5.11 9.15
CA ARG A 319 -14.79 -6.05 10.22
C ARG A 319 -15.67 -7.30 10.20
N ARG A 320 -16.74 -7.29 9.39
CA ARG A 320 -17.62 -8.41 9.12
C ARG A 320 -18.43 -8.15 7.85
N PHE A 321 -18.53 -9.16 6.98
CA PHE A 321 -19.44 -9.13 5.83
C PHE A 321 -20.76 -9.82 6.17
N ALA A 322 -21.83 -9.41 5.48
CA ALA A 322 -23.19 -9.91 5.70
C ALA A 322 -23.44 -11.32 5.09
N GLN A 323 -22.49 -11.85 4.30
CA GLN A 323 -22.68 -13.02 3.44
C GLN A 323 -23.77 -12.86 2.37
N GLU A 324 -24.16 -11.62 2.09
CA GLU A 324 -25.12 -11.28 1.04
C GLU A 324 -24.42 -11.15 -0.32
N PRO A 325 -25.14 -11.38 -1.43
CA PRO A 325 -24.57 -11.21 -2.76
C PRO A 325 -24.28 -9.74 -3.09
N ILE A 326 -23.26 -9.57 -3.93
CA ILE A 326 -23.01 -8.34 -4.71
C ILE A 326 -23.39 -8.61 -6.17
N SER A 327 -23.65 -7.56 -6.96
CA SER A 327 -23.95 -7.76 -8.38
C SER A 327 -22.67 -8.07 -9.18
N LEU A 328 -22.84 -8.73 -10.33
CA LEU A 328 -21.75 -8.93 -11.29
C LEU A 328 -21.17 -7.59 -11.76
N ASP A 329 -22.01 -6.58 -12.04
CA ASP A 329 -21.55 -5.26 -12.46
C ASP A 329 -20.64 -4.59 -11.41
N GLN A 330 -21.01 -4.71 -10.12
CA GLN A 330 -20.17 -4.21 -9.03
C GLN A 330 -18.82 -4.93 -8.99
N LEU A 331 -18.81 -6.27 -9.12
CA LEU A 331 -17.56 -7.04 -9.14
C LEU A 331 -16.70 -6.66 -10.36
N SER A 332 -17.29 -6.58 -11.54
CA SER A 332 -16.61 -6.21 -12.78
C SER A 332 -16.02 -4.81 -12.71
N ALA A 333 -16.72 -3.84 -12.11
CA ALA A 333 -16.20 -2.49 -11.90
C ALA A 333 -15.01 -2.46 -10.93
N MET A 334 -15.07 -3.21 -9.83
CA MET A 334 -13.94 -3.32 -8.90
C MET A 334 -12.73 -3.99 -9.55
N LEU A 335 -12.93 -5.01 -10.39
CA LEU A 335 -11.84 -5.67 -11.12
C LEU A 335 -11.22 -4.76 -12.18
N ALA A 336 -12.04 -4.04 -12.96
CA ALA A 336 -11.55 -3.08 -13.93
C ALA A 336 -10.77 -1.93 -13.26
N ALA A 337 -11.26 -1.43 -12.12
CA ALA A 337 -10.53 -0.46 -11.29
C ALA A 337 -9.19 -1.03 -10.78
N ALA A 338 -9.16 -2.28 -10.33
CA ALA A 338 -7.94 -2.97 -9.89
C ALA A 338 -6.89 -3.05 -11.01
N THR A 339 -7.32 -3.29 -12.25
CA THR A 339 -6.42 -3.57 -13.37
C THR A 339 -6.13 -2.37 -14.26
N THR A 340 -6.61 -1.18 -13.87
CA THR A 340 -6.25 0.07 -14.54
C THR A 340 -4.74 0.25 -14.51
N ALA A 341 -4.15 0.60 -15.66
CA ALA A 341 -2.71 0.74 -15.79
C ALA A 341 -2.18 1.87 -14.90
N MET A 342 -1.24 1.54 -14.02
CA MET A 342 -0.49 2.55 -13.30
C MET A 342 0.61 3.12 -14.21
N PRO A 343 0.73 4.46 -14.36
CA PRO A 343 1.75 5.09 -15.20
C PRO A 343 3.12 5.03 -14.51
N ALA A 344 3.70 3.83 -14.42
CA ALA A 344 4.95 3.57 -13.70
C ALA A 344 6.14 3.23 -14.60
N ASP A 345 7.35 3.62 -14.19
CA ASP A 345 8.62 3.40 -14.90
C ASP A 345 9.13 1.94 -14.92
N PHE A 346 8.47 1.04 -14.18
CA PHE A 346 8.65 -0.42 -14.31
C PHE A 346 7.60 -1.07 -15.22
N GLY A 347 6.73 -0.26 -15.83
CA GLY A 347 5.78 -0.63 -16.88
C GLY A 347 4.47 -1.28 -16.43
N GLY A 348 4.34 -1.65 -15.15
CA GLY A 348 3.17 -2.37 -14.62
C GLY A 348 3.00 -3.77 -15.22
N GLY A 349 1.87 -4.42 -14.93
CA GLY A 349 1.54 -5.71 -15.51
C GLY A 349 2.20 -6.92 -14.84
N LEU A 350 2.77 -6.78 -13.64
CA LEU A 350 3.43 -7.90 -12.92
C LEU A 350 2.40 -8.80 -12.25
N THR A 351 1.25 -8.22 -11.91
CA THR A 351 0.27 -8.79 -11.01
C THR A 351 -1.02 -9.19 -11.73
N GLU A 352 -1.50 -10.41 -11.46
CA GLU A 352 -2.71 -11.01 -12.00
C GLU A 352 -3.74 -11.27 -10.87
N PRO A 353 -5.01 -10.86 -11.01
CA PRO A 353 -6.04 -11.14 -10.02
C PRO A 353 -6.61 -12.56 -10.14
N TYR A 354 -6.63 -13.27 -9.03
CA TYR A 354 -7.37 -14.52 -8.82
C TYR A 354 -8.48 -14.29 -7.82
N LEU A 355 -9.57 -15.04 -7.93
CA LEU A 355 -10.73 -14.82 -7.07
C LEU A 355 -11.25 -16.12 -6.48
N ILE A 356 -11.69 -16.06 -5.23
CA ILE A 356 -12.73 -16.94 -4.72
C ILE A 356 -14.04 -16.16 -4.74
N VAL A 357 -14.99 -16.62 -5.53
CA VAL A 357 -16.36 -16.08 -5.62
C VAL A 357 -17.28 -16.93 -4.76
N ASN A 358 -17.86 -16.34 -3.73
CA ASN A 358 -18.77 -17.02 -2.79
C ASN A 358 -20.25 -16.64 -2.98
N ALA A 359 -20.54 -15.39 -3.37
CA ALA A 359 -21.89 -14.89 -3.58
C ALA A 359 -21.89 -13.66 -4.49
N VAL A 360 -22.01 -13.88 -5.80
CA VAL A 360 -22.12 -12.82 -6.81
C VAL A 360 -23.29 -13.18 -7.73
N ASP A 361 -24.26 -12.28 -7.85
CA ASP A 361 -25.44 -12.54 -8.67
C ASP A 361 -25.05 -12.71 -10.13
N GLY A 362 -25.49 -13.81 -10.75
CA GLY A 362 -25.18 -14.13 -12.14
C GLY A 362 -23.82 -14.81 -12.38
N LEU A 363 -23.08 -15.16 -11.31
CA LEU A 363 -21.81 -15.87 -11.42
C LEU A 363 -21.81 -17.13 -10.54
N THR A 364 -21.35 -18.25 -11.10
CA THR A 364 -21.23 -19.51 -10.35
C THR A 364 -20.24 -19.37 -9.19
N PRO A 365 -20.55 -19.87 -7.98
CA PRO A 365 -19.55 -19.94 -6.91
C PRO A 365 -18.34 -20.80 -7.32
N GLY A 366 -17.13 -20.29 -7.08
CA GLY A 366 -15.94 -20.96 -7.55
C GLY A 366 -14.65 -20.18 -7.41
N ALA A 367 -13.56 -20.78 -7.90
CA ALA A 367 -12.25 -20.17 -8.06
C ALA A 367 -12.09 -19.68 -9.50
N TYR A 368 -11.62 -18.45 -9.68
CA TYR A 368 -11.48 -17.79 -10.97
C TYR A 368 -10.10 -17.17 -11.15
N HIS A 369 -9.65 -17.06 -12.40
CA HIS A 369 -8.59 -16.15 -12.83
C HIS A 369 -9.24 -14.99 -13.61
N TYR A 370 -8.85 -13.75 -13.33
CA TYR A 370 -9.26 -12.60 -14.13
C TYR A 370 -8.14 -12.22 -15.09
N SER A 371 -8.35 -12.47 -16.39
CA SER A 371 -7.37 -12.14 -17.41
C SER A 371 -7.37 -10.64 -17.70
N ARG A 372 -6.28 -9.96 -17.36
CA ARG A 372 -6.09 -8.52 -17.65
C ARG A 372 -6.13 -8.21 -19.14
N LYS A 373 -5.74 -9.17 -19.98
CA LYS A 373 -5.67 -9.01 -21.43
C LYS A 373 -7.04 -9.01 -22.09
N THR A 374 -7.93 -9.90 -21.64
CA THR A 374 -9.25 -10.08 -22.25
C THR A 374 -10.36 -9.42 -21.43
N ASN A 375 -10.09 -9.00 -20.19
CA ASN A 375 -11.06 -8.52 -19.21
C ASN A 375 -12.17 -9.56 -18.94
N VAL A 376 -11.80 -10.84 -18.87
CA VAL A 376 -12.72 -11.97 -18.68
C VAL A 376 -12.38 -12.72 -17.40
N LEU A 377 -13.42 -13.13 -16.67
CA LEU A 377 -13.33 -14.08 -15.56
C LEU A 377 -13.37 -15.52 -16.09
N GLU A 378 -12.27 -16.24 -15.91
CA GLU A 378 -12.11 -17.63 -16.33
C GLU A 378 -12.32 -18.54 -15.11
N LEU A 379 -13.32 -19.42 -15.18
CA LEU A 379 -13.62 -20.38 -14.11
C LEU A 379 -12.54 -21.47 -14.09
N LEU A 380 -11.82 -21.57 -12.97
CA LEU A 380 -10.81 -22.60 -12.75
C LEU A 380 -11.41 -23.83 -12.06
N LYS A 381 -12.24 -23.61 -11.03
CA LYS A 381 -12.86 -24.66 -10.21
C LYS A 381 -14.24 -24.20 -9.75
N GLU A 382 -15.28 -24.94 -10.08
CA GLU A 382 -16.62 -24.73 -9.51
C GLU A 382 -16.68 -25.27 -8.07
N GLY A 383 -17.31 -24.53 -7.15
CA GLY A 383 -17.56 -25.01 -5.80
C GLY A 383 -17.73 -23.93 -4.72
N GLU A 384 -18.21 -24.38 -3.56
CA GLU A 384 -18.38 -23.56 -2.36
C GLU A 384 -17.08 -23.48 -1.55
N PHE A 385 -16.40 -22.33 -1.61
CA PHE A 385 -15.07 -22.16 -1.04
C PHE A 385 -14.99 -21.20 0.15
N ARG A 386 -16.11 -20.82 0.78
CA ARG A 386 -16.11 -19.91 1.96
C ARG A 386 -15.14 -20.35 3.07
N ALA A 387 -15.21 -21.63 3.46
CA ALA A 387 -14.33 -22.16 4.51
C ALA A 387 -12.85 -22.14 4.07
N GLU A 388 -12.59 -22.34 2.79
CA GLU A 388 -11.24 -22.27 2.22
C GLU A 388 -10.74 -20.83 2.17
N ALA A 389 -11.54 -19.89 1.68
CA ALA A 389 -11.22 -18.47 1.68
C ALA A 389 -10.91 -17.96 3.10
N GLY A 390 -11.69 -18.38 4.11
CA GLY A 390 -11.39 -18.06 5.51
C GLY A 390 -10.05 -18.62 5.99
N HIS A 391 -9.72 -19.86 5.62
CA HIS A 391 -8.42 -20.47 5.94
C HIS A 391 -7.27 -19.74 5.24
N LEU A 392 -7.34 -19.56 3.92
CA LEU A 392 -6.32 -18.90 3.10
C LEU A 392 -6.05 -17.46 3.55
N CYS A 393 -7.08 -16.74 4.02
CA CYS A 393 -6.98 -15.42 4.62
C CYS A 393 -6.44 -15.47 6.06
N PHE A 394 -5.52 -16.39 6.35
CA PHE A 394 -4.89 -16.57 7.67
C PHE A 394 -5.91 -16.84 8.78
N GLU A 395 -6.87 -17.74 8.51
CA GLU A 395 -7.92 -18.16 9.44
C GLU A 395 -8.83 -16.99 9.91
N GLN A 396 -9.12 -16.06 9.01
CA GLN A 396 -9.99 -14.92 9.29
C GLN A 396 -11.40 -15.14 8.73
N ALA A 397 -12.42 -14.96 9.58
CA ALA A 397 -13.83 -15.02 9.17
C ALA A 397 -14.18 -14.09 8.02
N LEU A 398 -13.43 -12.99 7.87
CA LEU A 398 -13.58 -12.02 6.78
C LEU A 398 -13.49 -12.69 5.41
N GLY A 399 -12.51 -13.57 5.18
CA GLY A 399 -12.39 -14.30 3.91
C GLY A 399 -13.58 -15.24 3.65
N ALA A 400 -14.10 -15.87 4.69
CA ALA A 400 -15.27 -16.74 4.58
C ALA A 400 -16.59 -15.99 4.40
N ASP A 401 -16.70 -14.80 5.00
CA ASP A 401 -17.91 -13.99 4.98
C ASP A 401 -18.03 -13.16 3.70
N ALA A 402 -16.91 -12.83 3.06
CA ALA A 402 -16.86 -12.03 1.86
C ALA A 402 -17.68 -12.66 0.71
N SER A 403 -18.30 -11.79 -0.09
CA SER A 403 -19.00 -12.15 -1.32
C SER A 403 -18.00 -12.60 -2.39
N ALA A 404 -16.83 -11.96 -2.44
CA ALA A 404 -15.66 -12.41 -3.19
C ALA A 404 -14.36 -12.02 -2.46
N VAL A 405 -13.29 -12.79 -2.67
CA VAL A 405 -11.94 -12.46 -2.22
C VAL A 405 -11.04 -12.40 -3.44
N VAL A 406 -10.36 -11.28 -3.65
CA VAL A 406 -9.41 -11.06 -4.75
C VAL A 406 -7.99 -11.24 -4.22
N PHE A 407 -7.22 -12.09 -4.88
CA PHE A 407 -5.84 -12.45 -4.58
C PHE A 407 -4.94 -11.94 -5.71
N PHE A 408 -3.94 -11.13 -5.40
CA PHE A 408 -3.05 -10.50 -6.37
C PHE A 408 -1.74 -11.27 -6.46
N LEU A 409 -1.60 -12.13 -7.47
CA LEU A 409 -0.47 -13.04 -7.64
C LEU A 409 0.51 -12.53 -8.70
N VAL A 410 1.79 -12.78 -8.49
CA VAL A 410 2.89 -12.36 -9.39
C VAL A 410 3.75 -13.58 -9.72
N ASP A 411 4.18 -13.70 -10.99
CA ASP A 411 5.33 -14.55 -11.34
C ASP A 411 6.59 -13.89 -10.77
N LEU A 412 6.96 -14.32 -9.56
CA LEU A 412 8.00 -13.66 -8.80
C LEU A 412 9.39 -13.91 -9.41
N GLU A 413 9.62 -15.10 -9.97
CA GLU A 413 10.89 -15.41 -10.64
C GLU A 413 11.10 -14.49 -11.85
N SER A 414 10.05 -14.30 -12.66
CA SER A 414 10.10 -13.35 -13.78
C SER A 414 10.33 -11.90 -13.32
N ALA A 415 9.63 -11.46 -12.28
CA ALA A 415 9.79 -10.11 -11.72
C ALA A 415 11.21 -9.87 -11.18
N LEU A 416 11.78 -10.84 -10.45
CA LEU A 416 13.16 -10.78 -9.95
C LEU A 416 14.19 -10.88 -11.08
N GLY A 417 13.94 -11.71 -12.10
CA GLY A 417 14.80 -11.82 -13.27
C GLY A 417 14.88 -10.52 -14.09
N LYS A 418 13.78 -9.75 -14.14
CA LYS A 418 13.71 -8.49 -14.87
C LYS A 418 14.22 -7.28 -14.06
N PHE A 419 13.91 -7.23 -12.76
CA PHE A 419 14.10 -6.03 -11.94
C PHE A 419 15.01 -6.24 -10.73
N GLY A 420 15.70 -7.39 -10.65
CA GLY A 420 16.51 -7.78 -9.50
C GLY A 420 15.72 -7.83 -8.19
N ASN A 421 16.39 -7.65 -7.06
CA ASN A 421 15.75 -7.60 -5.74
C ASN A 421 14.69 -6.50 -5.62
N ARG A 422 14.88 -5.38 -6.35
CA ARG A 422 13.91 -4.27 -6.39
C ARG A 422 12.60 -4.67 -7.07
N GLY A 423 12.60 -5.72 -7.90
CA GLY A 423 11.40 -6.34 -8.45
C GLY A 423 10.41 -6.82 -7.38
N TYR A 424 10.92 -7.19 -6.19
CA TYR A 424 10.06 -7.54 -5.05
C TYR A 424 9.28 -6.32 -4.54
N ARG A 425 9.93 -5.15 -4.48
CA ARG A 425 9.29 -3.89 -4.04
C ARG A 425 8.19 -3.48 -5.02
N THR A 426 8.47 -3.53 -6.33
CA THR A 426 7.49 -3.13 -7.36
C THR A 426 6.31 -4.09 -7.45
N ALA A 427 6.53 -5.40 -7.30
CA ALA A 427 5.47 -6.40 -7.22
C ALA A 427 4.52 -6.14 -6.03
N GLN A 428 5.07 -5.87 -4.85
CA GLN A 428 4.26 -5.55 -3.66
C GLN A 428 3.54 -4.20 -3.81
N LEU A 429 4.21 -3.20 -4.40
CA LEU A 429 3.65 -1.87 -4.62
C LEU A 429 2.48 -1.92 -5.62
N GLU A 430 2.65 -2.59 -6.77
CA GLU A 430 1.58 -2.75 -7.77
C GLU A 430 0.38 -3.45 -7.15
N ALA A 431 0.58 -4.60 -6.47
CA ALA A 431 -0.51 -5.30 -5.80
C ALA A 431 -1.21 -4.42 -4.74
N GLY A 432 -0.46 -3.58 -4.03
CA GLY A 432 -1.00 -2.58 -3.11
C GLY A 432 -1.85 -1.52 -3.80
N VAL A 433 -1.44 -1.02 -4.96
CA VAL A 433 -2.22 -0.07 -5.79
C VAL A 433 -3.50 -0.72 -6.30
N MET A 434 -3.41 -1.94 -6.84
CA MET A 434 -4.59 -2.69 -7.30
C MET A 434 -5.58 -2.89 -6.15
N GLY A 435 -5.09 -3.30 -4.98
CA GLY A 435 -5.91 -3.47 -3.78
C GLY A 435 -6.48 -2.14 -3.25
N GLY A 436 -5.72 -1.04 -3.36
CA GLY A 436 -6.16 0.32 -3.04
C GLY A 436 -7.31 0.77 -3.94
N ASN A 437 -7.19 0.59 -5.26
CA ASN A 437 -8.25 0.89 -6.23
C ASN A 437 -9.52 0.09 -5.94
N VAL A 438 -9.40 -1.21 -5.67
CA VAL A 438 -10.53 -2.06 -5.24
C VAL A 438 -11.17 -1.51 -3.96
N TYR A 439 -10.37 -1.02 -3.03
CA TYR A 439 -10.84 -0.46 -1.76
C TYR A 439 -11.77 0.74 -1.97
N ILE A 440 -11.30 1.74 -2.70
CA ILE A 440 -12.08 2.97 -2.93
C ILE A 440 -13.25 2.71 -3.89
N ALA A 441 -13.07 1.85 -4.91
CA ALA A 441 -14.15 1.43 -5.79
C ALA A 441 -15.28 0.74 -5.00
N ALA A 442 -14.96 -0.23 -4.14
CA ALA A 442 -15.95 -0.93 -3.33
C ALA A 442 -16.78 0.03 -2.47
N HIS A 443 -16.13 0.95 -1.76
CA HIS A 443 -16.83 1.93 -0.92
C HIS A 443 -17.69 2.89 -1.75
N SER A 444 -17.20 3.35 -2.91
CA SER A 444 -17.97 4.20 -3.82
C SER A 444 -19.23 3.53 -4.39
N LEU A 445 -19.30 2.18 -4.34
CA LEU A 445 -20.43 1.37 -4.77
C LEU A 445 -21.33 0.93 -3.60
N GLY A 446 -21.14 1.51 -2.41
CA GLY A 446 -21.90 1.16 -1.20
C GLY A 446 -21.54 -0.20 -0.60
N LEU A 447 -20.39 -0.76 -0.98
CA LEU A 447 -19.89 -2.04 -0.47
C LEU A 447 -18.80 -1.82 0.59
N GLY A 448 -18.41 -2.92 1.23
CA GLY A 448 -17.28 -2.97 2.14
C GLY A 448 -16.07 -3.64 1.52
N ALA A 449 -14.88 -3.23 1.95
CA ALA A 449 -13.62 -3.89 1.61
C ALA A 449 -12.71 -4.07 2.84
N THR A 450 -11.83 -5.07 2.79
CA THR A 450 -10.74 -5.23 3.78
C THR A 450 -9.55 -5.97 3.19
N GLY A 451 -8.35 -5.41 3.37
CA GLY A 451 -7.10 -6.14 3.16
C GLY A 451 -6.83 -7.12 4.30
N MET A 452 -6.15 -8.23 4.01
CA MET A 452 -5.82 -9.26 5.00
C MET A 452 -4.43 -9.86 4.72
N THR A 453 -3.87 -10.54 5.72
CA THR A 453 -2.72 -11.45 5.52
C THR A 453 -3.19 -12.85 5.18
N PHE A 454 -2.26 -13.71 4.76
CA PHE A 454 -2.58 -14.99 4.11
C PHE A 454 -1.52 -16.06 4.36
N PHE A 455 -1.86 -17.31 4.03
CA PHE A 455 -0.91 -18.41 3.87
C PHE A 455 -0.44 -18.47 2.40
N ASP A 456 0.74 -17.93 2.14
CA ASP A 456 1.32 -17.74 0.81
C ASP A 456 1.21 -19.01 -0.08
N ASP A 457 1.85 -20.11 0.31
CA ASP A 457 1.92 -21.34 -0.50
C ASP A 457 0.56 -22.04 -0.63
N ALA A 458 -0.29 -21.94 0.41
CA ALA A 458 -1.62 -22.53 0.37
C ALA A 458 -2.52 -21.83 -0.67
N VAL A 459 -2.36 -20.51 -0.86
CA VAL A 459 -3.07 -19.79 -1.91
C VAL A 459 -2.60 -20.26 -3.28
N THR A 460 -1.29 -20.32 -3.52
CA THR A 460 -0.74 -20.80 -4.78
C THR A 460 -1.19 -22.24 -5.08
N ALA A 461 -1.16 -23.14 -4.09
CA ALA A 461 -1.63 -24.50 -4.23
C ALA A 461 -3.13 -24.57 -4.56
N PHE A 462 -3.96 -23.72 -3.94
CA PHE A 462 -5.39 -23.68 -4.20
C PHE A 462 -5.72 -23.32 -5.65
N PHE A 463 -5.02 -22.34 -6.23
CA PHE A 463 -5.21 -21.91 -7.62
C PHE A 463 -4.39 -22.70 -8.65
N SER A 464 -3.58 -23.67 -8.21
CA SER A 464 -2.83 -24.55 -9.12
C SER A 464 -3.76 -25.48 -9.91
N PRO A 465 -3.39 -25.85 -11.17
CA PRO A 465 -2.10 -25.60 -11.82
C PRO A 465 -1.92 -24.19 -12.42
N ASP A 466 -2.99 -23.39 -12.54
CA ASP A 466 -2.93 -22.09 -13.22
C ASP A 466 -2.02 -21.07 -12.52
N ALA A 467 -2.03 -21.07 -11.18
CA ALA A 467 -1.15 -20.24 -10.38
C ALA A 467 0.24 -20.86 -10.10
N ALA A 468 0.58 -22.01 -10.69
CA ALA A 468 1.87 -22.63 -10.43
C ALA A 468 3.04 -21.69 -10.79
N GLY A 469 4.03 -21.58 -9.89
CA GLY A 469 5.16 -20.65 -10.02
C GLY A 469 4.84 -19.20 -9.62
N LYS A 470 3.59 -18.87 -9.29
CA LYS A 470 3.22 -17.52 -8.82
C LYS A 470 3.23 -17.43 -7.30
N SER A 471 3.48 -16.21 -6.81
CA SER A 471 3.48 -15.86 -5.39
C SER A 471 2.43 -14.79 -5.11
N LEU A 472 1.68 -14.95 -4.02
CA LEU A 472 0.70 -13.96 -3.58
C LEU A 472 1.39 -12.72 -2.99
N MET A 473 1.08 -11.54 -3.53
CA MET A 473 1.58 -10.26 -3.03
C MET A 473 0.60 -9.61 -2.06
N PHE A 474 -0.69 -9.51 -2.42
CA PHE A 474 -1.71 -8.90 -1.57
C PHE A 474 -3.09 -9.52 -1.80
N LEU A 475 -4.06 -9.30 -0.91
CA LEU A 475 -5.44 -9.72 -1.13
C LEU A 475 -6.45 -8.76 -0.49
N VAL A 476 -7.66 -8.71 -1.05
CA VAL A 476 -8.78 -7.90 -0.55
C VAL A 476 -10.08 -8.72 -0.56
N GLY A 477 -10.77 -8.75 0.59
CA GLY A 477 -12.13 -9.27 0.68
C GLY A 477 -13.17 -8.19 0.39
N LEU A 478 -14.24 -8.56 -0.33
CA LEU A 478 -15.30 -7.68 -0.82
C LEU A 478 -16.67 -8.20 -0.45
N GLY A 479 -17.61 -7.31 -0.13
CA GLY A 479 -19.00 -7.68 0.09
C GLY A 479 -19.80 -6.63 0.82
N ARG A 480 -21.07 -6.93 1.11
CA ARG A 480 -21.91 -6.05 1.92
C ARG A 480 -21.45 -6.02 3.37
N THR A 481 -21.30 -4.84 3.94
CA THR A 481 -20.90 -4.66 5.34
C THR A 481 -21.98 -5.21 6.28
N GLY A 482 -21.61 -6.14 7.15
CA GLY A 482 -22.54 -6.72 8.12
C GLY A 482 -22.84 -5.79 9.28
N THR A 483 -24.06 -5.89 9.82
CA THR A 483 -24.50 -5.15 11.03
C THR A 483 -24.78 -6.13 12.17
N PRO A 484 -24.08 -6.04 13.33
CA PRO A 484 -23.04 -5.07 13.66
C PRO A 484 -21.70 -5.38 12.95
N ASN A 485 -20.99 -4.32 12.55
CA ASN A 485 -19.68 -4.40 11.91
C ASN A 485 -18.57 -4.68 12.96
N ARG A 486 -18.51 -5.92 13.44
CA ARG A 486 -17.57 -6.37 14.49
C ARG A 486 -16.94 -7.71 14.10
N VAL A 487 -15.64 -7.84 14.39
CA VAL A 487 -14.91 -9.10 14.20
C VAL A 487 -15.61 -10.21 14.96
N ARG A 488 -15.88 -11.33 14.27
CA ARG A 488 -16.43 -12.54 14.89
C ARG A 488 -15.35 -13.62 15.01
N PRO A 489 -15.46 -14.54 15.97
CA PRO A 489 -14.58 -15.69 16.04
C PRO A 489 -14.65 -16.53 14.75
N PHE A 490 -13.49 -17.03 14.32
CA PHE A 490 -13.36 -18.01 13.25
C PHE A 490 -12.73 -19.27 13.84
N ARG A 491 -13.32 -20.43 13.55
CA ARG A 491 -12.77 -21.70 14.03
C ARG A 491 -11.63 -22.12 13.11
N SER A 492 -10.42 -21.76 13.49
CA SER A 492 -9.21 -22.05 12.72
C SER A 492 -9.06 -23.55 12.44
N LYS A 493 -8.83 -23.94 11.17
CA LYS A 493 -8.49 -25.33 10.81
C LYS A 493 -7.22 -25.76 11.55
N TYR A 494 -6.23 -24.87 11.61
CA TYR A 494 -4.98 -25.07 12.34
C TYR A 494 -5.17 -25.18 13.86
N GLY A 495 -6.02 -24.33 14.45
CA GLY A 495 -6.39 -24.40 15.87
C GLY A 495 -7.06 -25.73 16.22
N VAL A 496 -7.98 -26.21 15.37
CA VAL A 496 -8.61 -27.52 15.53
C VAL A 496 -7.60 -28.66 15.40
N LEU A 497 -6.68 -28.58 14.45
CA LEU A 497 -5.61 -29.58 14.28
C LEU A 497 -4.68 -29.60 15.50
N LYS A 498 -4.20 -28.43 15.98
CA LYS A 498 -3.39 -28.32 17.20
C LYS A 498 -4.10 -28.86 18.42
N ASP A 499 -5.37 -28.52 18.61
CA ASP A 499 -6.19 -29.07 19.69
C ASP A 499 -6.33 -30.59 19.60
N SER A 500 -6.47 -31.12 18.38
CA SER A 500 -6.59 -32.57 18.14
C SER A 500 -5.28 -33.31 18.39
N LEU A 501 -4.14 -32.71 18.00
CA LEU A 501 -2.79 -33.23 18.26
C LEU A 501 -2.45 -33.19 19.75
N ALA A 502 -2.76 -32.08 20.43
CA ALA A 502 -2.52 -31.90 21.86
C ALA A 502 -3.38 -32.83 22.73
N ARG A 503 -4.57 -33.21 22.27
CA ARG A 503 -5.49 -34.12 22.99
C ARG A 503 -5.27 -35.60 22.68
N GLY A 504 -4.23 -35.96 21.94
CA GLY A 504 -3.84 -37.37 21.72
C GLY A 504 -4.92 -38.20 21.03
N ALA A 505 -5.61 -37.66 20.02
CA ALA A 505 -6.62 -38.41 19.28
C ALA A 505 -5.97 -39.59 18.51
N GLY A 506 -6.10 -40.79 19.07
CA GLY A 506 -5.55 -42.06 18.57
C GLY A 506 -6.26 -42.67 17.35
N GLY A 507 -6.54 -41.86 16.32
CA GLY A 507 -6.94 -42.36 15.00
C GLY A 507 -5.74 -42.45 14.04
N GLU A 508 -5.91 -43.16 12.92
CA GLU A 508 -4.93 -43.16 11.82
C GLU A 508 -4.46 -41.73 11.54
N ARG A 509 -3.15 -41.51 11.64
CA ARG A 509 -2.53 -40.21 11.34
C ARG A 509 -2.92 -39.84 9.92
N ARG A 510 -3.86 -38.89 9.76
CA ARG A 510 -3.99 -38.19 8.48
C ARG A 510 -2.63 -37.55 8.21
N PRO A 511 -2.02 -37.76 7.03
CA PRO A 511 -0.78 -37.09 6.70
C PRO A 511 -1.02 -35.58 6.87
N VAL A 512 -0.22 -34.98 7.73
CA VAL A 512 -0.15 -33.52 7.85
C VAL A 512 0.41 -33.05 6.50
N PRO A 513 -0.30 -32.20 5.74
CA PRO A 513 0.19 -31.77 4.44
C PRO A 513 1.58 -31.13 4.55
N ASP A 514 2.46 -31.37 3.58
CA ASP A 514 3.86 -30.91 3.64
C ASP A 514 4.00 -29.38 3.79
N TRP A 515 3.05 -28.61 3.26
CA TRP A 515 2.97 -27.15 3.43
C TRP A 515 2.71 -26.68 4.88
N LEU A 516 2.37 -27.60 5.79
CA LEU A 516 2.15 -27.30 7.21
C LEU A 516 3.45 -27.36 8.03
N TYR A 517 4.54 -27.85 7.42
CA TYR A 517 5.89 -27.92 8.01
C TYR A 517 6.85 -26.85 7.49
N SER A 518 6.44 -26.00 6.54
CA SER A 518 7.23 -24.84 6.16
C SER A 518 7.17 -23.79 7.28
N ASN A 519 8.31 -23.63 7.96
CA ASN A 519 8.54 -22.59 8.96
C ASN A 519 8.49 -21.19 8.35
#